data_AF-A0A2V8ESG6-F1
#
_entry.id   AF-A0A2V8ESG6-F1
#
_cell.length_a   1.000
_cell.length_b   1.000
_cell.length_c   1.000
_cell.angle_alpha   90.00
_cell.angle_beta   90.00
_cell.angle_gamma   90.00
#
_symmetry.space_group_name_H-M   'P 1'
#
loop_
_entity.id
_entity.type
_entity.pdbx_description
1 polymer ?
#
loop_
_entity_poly.entity_id
_entity_poly.type
_entity_poly.pdbx_seq_one_letter_code
_entity_poly.pdbx_strand_id
1 'polypeptide(L)'
;MADVHVPRLDAHDEHDAAPLAATARPSRTPSIVKIALEVVLIGTGVFLGLAGEQWRESMRHRELADAALRRFRTEILANRKAVAAVKDYHATLRTSIDAYLASAPGTRRRENVRVNGVQPVFFERTAWDLSMVTQSLNYIDPQLAFAIARVYNGQQTYTDLTHDILQAMYLRPPNEDLDAFLSALAVYLGDIVLNEPRLLTMYDALLPQIDRAVGDSVDEQAAPR
;
A
#
# COMPACT_ATOMS: atom_id res chain seq x y z
N MET A 1 55.94 34.73 57.85
CA MET A 1 55.36 34.04 59.03
C MET A 1 55.04 32.62 58.57
N ALA A 2 55.67 31.54 59.01
CA ALA A 2 56.70 31.31 60.01
C ALA A 2 57.53 30.05 59.62
N ASP A 3 58.82 30.07 59.95
CA ASP A 3 59.78 28.99 60.30
C ASP A 3 59.74 27.66 59.52
N VAL A 4 60.69 27.34 58.62
CA VAL A 4 62.11 26.96 58.81
C VAL A 4 62.35 25.94 59.93
N HIS A 5 62.61 24.67 59.55
CA HIS A 5 63.74 23.91 60.09
C HIS A 5 64.06 22.69 59.22
N VAL A 6 65.27 22.64 58.66
CA VAL A 6 65.89 21.42 58.15
C VAL A 6 67.05 21.10 59.10
N PRO A 7 67.17 19.84 59.55
CA PRO A 7 68.49 19.30 59.80
C PRO A 7 68.69 17.95 59.09
N ARG A 8 69.93 17.74 58.68
CA ARG A 8 70.47 16.64 57.88
C ARG A 8 71.33 15.76 58.80
N LEU A 9 71.45 14.47 58.45
CA LEU A 9 72.46 13.47 58.90
C LEU A 9 72.23 12.94 60.34
N ASP A 10 72.34 11.64 60.67
CA ASP A 10 73.31 10.62 60.27
C ASP A 10 72.78 9.16 60.33
N ALA A 11 73.47 8.34 59.56
CA ALA A 11 73.89 6.93 59.70
C ALA A 11 73.28 5.97 60.76
N HIS A 12 73.01 4.75 60.25
CA HIS A 12 73.09 3.41 60.87
C HIS A 12 72.25 3.10 62.13
N ASP A 13 71.31 2.17 61.99
CA ASP A 13 71.44 0.87 62.66
C ASP A 13 70.52 -0.19 62.01
N GLU A 14 71.13 -1.32 61.70
CA GLU A 14 70.48 -2.57 61.33
C GLU A 14 69.71 -3.12 62.54
N HIS A 15 68.46 -3.58 62.36
CA HIS A 15 68.02 -4.91 62.78
C HIS A 15 66.54 -5.15 62.48
N ASP A 16 66.26 -6.44 62.26
CA ASP A 16 64.98 -7.11 62.25
C ASP A 16 64.14 -7.04 60.95
N ALA A 17 64.56 -7.94 60.07
CA ALA A 17 63.72 -8.63 59.11
C ALA A 17 62.43 -9.17 59.76
N ALA A 18 61.31 -8.51 59.48
CA ALA A 18 60.00 -9.14 59.45
C ALA A 18 59.54 -9.15 57.98
N PRO A 19 59.29 -10.32 57.36
CA PRO A 19 58.77 -10.33 56.01
C PRO A 19 57.33 -9.81 56.07
N LEU A 20 57.09 -8.60 55.57
CA LEU A 20 55.76 -8.18 55.16
C LEU A 20 55.34 -9.15 54.06
N ALA A 21 54.62 -10.19 54.47
CA ALA A 21 53.96 -11.12 53.57
C ALA A 21 53.05 -10.29 52.67
N ALA A 22 53.55 -9.97 51.49
CA ALA A 22 52.72 -9.57 50.37
C ALA A 22 51.79 -10.77 50.14
N THR A 23 50.58 -10.70 50.71
CA THR A 23 49.50 -11.61 50.36
C THR A 23 49.24 -11.39 48.89
N ALA A 24 49.89 -12.19 48.05
CA ALA A 24 49.56 -12.32 46.66
C ALA A 24 48.08 -12.69 46.62
N ARG A 25 47.23 -11.70 46.32
CA ARG A 25 45.84 -11.98 45.97
C ARG A 25 45.91 -13.02 44.86
N PRO A 26 45.33 -14.22 45.01
CA PRO A 26 45.35 -15.17 43.92
C PRO A 26 44.65 -14.48 42.75
N SER A 27 45.41 -14.20 41.70
CA SER A 27 44.83 -13.86 40.40
C SER A 27 44.08 -15.11 39.98
N ARG A 28 42.79 -15.18 40.33
CA ARG A 28 41.86 -16.15 39.78
C ARG A 28 41.81 -15.85 38.29
N THR A 29 42.69 -16.49 37.53
CA THR A 29 42.58 -16.53 36.08
C THR A 29 41.19 -17.05 35.79
N PRO A 30 40.34 -16.26 35.12
CA PRO A 30 39.00 -16.72 34.80
C PRO A 30 39.13 -18.00 33.98
N SER A 31 38.43 -19.05 34.40
CA SER A 31 38.40 -20.31 33.67
C SER A 31 37.97 -20.03 32.23
N ILE A 32 38.75 -20.47 31.25
CA ILE A 32 38.45 -20.31 29.83
C ILE A 32 37.05 -20.84 29.51
N VAL A 33 36.62 -21.90 30.21
CA VAL A 33 35.26 -22.47 30.11
C VAL A 33 34.20 -21.47 30.55
N LYS A 34 34.45 -20.72 31.63
CA LYS A 34 33.53 -19.68 32.12
C LYS A 34 33.42 -18.53 31.13
N ILE A 35 34.54 -18.08 30.57
CA ILE A 35 34.56 -17.03 29.55
C ILE A 35 33.82 -17.50 28.29
N ALA A 36 34.07 -18.73 27.82
CA ALA A 36 33.37 -19.29 26.68
C ALA A 36 31.86 -19.39 26.92
N LEU A 37 31.43 -19.81 28.11
CA LEU A 37 30.03 -19.87 28.50
C LEU A 37 29.38 -18.48 28.54
N GLU A 38 30.05 -17.48 29.11
CA GLU A 38 29.57 -16.10 29.14
C GLU A 38 29.40 -15.54 27.72
N VAL A 39 30.37 -15.78 26.83
CA VAL A 39 30.28 -15.36 25.42
C VAL A 39 29.10 -16.05 24.71
N VAL A 40 28.90 -17.35 24.93
CA VAL A 40 27.76 -18.08 24.36
C VAL A 40 26.43 -17.53 24.87
N LEU A 41 26.30 -17.31 26.18
CA LEU A 41 25.06 -16.79 26.78
C LEU A 41 24.72 -15.38 26.30
N ILE A 42 25.72 -14.49 26.23
CA ILE A 42 25.55 -13.15 25.66
C ILE A 42 25.15 -13.26 24.19
N GLY A 43 25.82 -14.12 23.41
CA GLY A 43 25.49 -14.37 22.00
C GLY A 43 24.07 -14.87 21.80
N THR A 44 23.62 -15.84 22.62
CA THR A 44 22.24 -16.35 22.60
C THR A 44 21.23 -15.28 22.97
N GLY A 45 21.52 -14.44 23.98
CA GLY A 45 20.63 -13.34 24.37
C GLY A 45 20.44 -12.31 23.25
N VAL A 46 21.53 -11.90 22.60
CA VAL A 46 21.47 -11.00 21.44
C VAL A 46 20.71 -11.63 20.29
N PHE A 47 20.99 -12.91 19.99
CA PHE A 47 20.29 -13.64 18.93
C PHE A 47 18.79 -13.71 19.17
N LEU A 48 18.36 -14.06 20.38
CA LEU A 48 16.93 -14.12 20.74
C LEU A 48 16.26 -12.74 20.66
N GLY A 49 16.97 -11.68 21.06
CA GLY A 49 16.47 -10.31 20.92
C GLY A 49 16.20 -9.93 19.46
N LEU A 50 17.15 -10.21 18.56
CA LEU A 50 17.01 -9.95 17.13
C LEU A 50 15.92 -10.82 16.49
N ALA A 51 15.84 -12.10 16.84
CA ALA A 51 14.82 -13.01 16.35
C ALA A 51 13.41 -12.57 16.78
N GLY A 52 13.25 -12.13 18.03
CA GLY A 52 12.00 -11.58 18.54
C GLY A 52 11.57 -10.31 17.81
N GLU A 53 12.52 -9.41 17.52
CA GLU A 53 12.24 -8.19 16.77
C GLU A 53 11.82 -8.48 15.32
N GLN A 54 12.56 -9.34 14.61
CA GLN A 54 12.20 -9.76 13.26
C GLN A 54 10.83 -10.42 13.20
N TRP A 55 10.49 -11.21 14.22
CA TRP A 55 9.18 -11.83 14.31
C TRP A 55 8.06 -10.79 14.48
N ARG A 56 8.23 -9.83 15.40
CA ARG A 56 7.29 -8.73 15.62
C ARG A 56 7.09 -7.88 14.36
N GLU A 57 8.18 -7.55 13.68
CA GLU A 57 8.15 -6.78 12.45
C GLU A 57 7.42 -7.53 11.33
N SER A 58 7.69 -8.82 11.17
CA SER A 58 6.99 -9.68 10.21
C SER A 58 5.48 -9.73 10.48
N MET A 59 5.07 -9.81 11.75
CA MET A 59 3.63 -9.77 12.12
C MET A 59 2.99 -8.44 11.75
N ARG A 60 3.67 -7.32 12.05
CA ARG A 60 3.19 -6.00 11.68
C ARG A 60 3.06 -5.81 10.16
N HIS A 61 3.98 -6.36 9.38
CA HIS A 61 3.91 -6.32 7.92
C HIS A 61 2.70 -7.09 7.37
N ARG A 62 2.40 -8.26 7.94
CA ARG A 62 1.22 -9.06 7.60
C ARG A 62 -0.07 -8.32 7.94
N GLU A 63 -0.18 -7.75 9.14
CA GLU A 63 -1.34 -6.96 9.54
C GLU A 63 -1.61 -5.78 8.59
N LEU A 64 -0.54 -5.10 8.15
CA LEU A 64 -0.63 -4.01 7.18
C LEU A 64 -1.11 -4.49 5.80
N ALA A 65 -0.58 -5.63 5.32
CA ALA A 65 -1.01 -6.25 4.07
C ALA A 65 -2.50 -6.63 4.12
N ASP A 66 -2.93 -7.31 5.19
CA ASP A 66 -4.31 -7.76 5.36
C ASP A 66 -5.29 -6.59 5.45
N ALA A 67 -4.92 -5.56 6.22
CA ALA A 67 -5.73 -4.35 6.34
C ALA A 67 -5.86 -3.64 4.98
N ALA A 68 -4.78 -3.59 4.18
CA ALA A 68 -4.83 -3.04 2.84
C ALA A 68 -5.71 -3.87 1.89
N LEU A 69 -5.56 -5.21 1.89
CA LEU A 69 -6.36 -6.11 1.06
C LEU A 69 -7.86 -6.01 1.39
N ARG A 70 -8.24 -5.91 2.66
CA ARG A 70 -9.65 -5.68 3.07
C ARG A 70 -10.20 -4.35 2.58
N ARG A 71 -9.39 -3.28 2.60
CA ARG A 71 -9.78 -1.97 2.04
C ARG A 71 -9.94 -2.06 0.53
N PHE A 72 -8.97 -2.65 -0.17
CA PHE A 72 -9.07 -2.88 -1.61
C PHE A 72 -10.31 -3.67 -1.98
N ARG A 73 -10.61 -4.76 -1.28
CA ARG A 73 -11.83 -5.54 -1.51
C ARG A 73 -13.09 -4.67 -1.46
N THR A 74 -13.20 -3.84 -0.43
CA THR A 74 -14.35 -2.97 -0.21
C THR A 74 -14.48 -1.92 -1.32
N GLU A 75 -13.39 -1.23 -1.62
CA GLU A 75 -13.33 -0.21 -2.68
C GLU A 75 -13.61 -0.80 -4.07
N ILE A 76 -13.04 -1.97 -4.38
CA ILE A 76 -13.27 -2.67 -5.65
C ILE A 76 -14.73 -3.11 -5.80
N LEU A 77 -15.37 -3.59 -4.73
CA LEU A 77 -16.80 -3.93 -4.77
C LEU A 77 -17.69 -2.69 -5.01
N ALA A 78 -17.39 -1.58 -4.34
CA ALA A 78 -18.11 -0.32 -4.51
C ALA A 78 -17.97 0.20 -5.96
N ASN A 79 -16.74 0.22 -6.47
CA ASN A 79 -16.42 0.64 -7.83
C ASN A 79 -17.06 -0.26 -8.90
N ARG A 80 -17.01 -1.58 -8.70
CA ARG A 80 -17.69 -2.56 -9.57
C ARG A 80 -19.19 -2.30 -9.64
N LYS A 81 -19.83 -2.06 -8.49
CA LYS A 81 -21.26 -1.74 -8.40
C LYS A 81 -21.58 -0.44 -9.14
N ALA A 82 -20.74 0.59 -9.01
CA ALA A 82 -20.93 1.87 -9.68
C ALA A 82 -20.87 1.72 -11.22
N VAL A 83 -19.89 0.97 -11.75
CA VAL A 83 -19.83 0.66 -13.20
C VAL A 83 -21.05 -0.13 -13.65
N ALA A 84 -21.43 -1.17 -12.91
CA ALA A 84 -22.59 -2.00 -13.27
C ALA A 84 -23.91 -1.21 -13.31
N ALA A 85 -24.03 -0.15 -12.50
CA ALA A 85 -25.24 0.66 -12.44
C ALA A 85 -25.46 1.54 -13.68
N VAL A 86 -24.41 1.90 -14.42
CA VAL A 86 -24.50 2.84 -15.55
C VAL A 86 -24.26 2.20 -16.92
N LYS A 87 -23.67 0.99 -16.97
CA LYS A 87 -23.27 0.36 -18.24
C LYS A 87 -24.38 0.24 -19.28
N ASP A 88 -25.59 -0.11 -18.84
CA ASP A 88 -26.72 -0.35 -19.74
C ASP A 88 -27.29 0.97 -20.26
N TYR A 89 -27.23 2.02 -19.43
CA TYR A 89 -27.56 3.37 -19.86
C TYR A 89 -26.62 3.83 -20.97
N HIS A 90 -25.30 3.70 -20.78
CA HIS A 90 -24.32 4.11 -21.79
C HIS A 90 -24.45 3.33 -23.10
N ALA A 91 -24.65 2.00 -23.03
CA ALA A 91 -24.84 1.17 -24.23
C ALA A 91 -26.13 1.53 -24.98
N THR A 92 -27.23 1.77 -24.26
CA THR A 92 -28.51 2.17 -24.86
C THR A 92 -28.40 3.58 -25.47
N LEU A 93 -27.79 4.51 -24.75
CA LEU A 93 -27.59 5.88 -25.21
C LEU A 93 -26.74 5.90 -26.49
N ARG A 94 -25.63 5.16 -26.51
CA ARG A 94 -24.78 4.99 -27.69
C ARG A 94 -25.59 4.54 -28.91
N THR A 95 -26.39 3.49 -28.75
CA THR A 95 -27.24 2.94 -29.80
C THR A 95 -28.26 3.97 -30.30
N SER A 96 -28.89 4.72 -29.39
CA SER A 96 -29.87 5.75 -29.76
C SER A 96 -29.23 6.91 -30.53
N ILE A 97 -28.02 7.33 -30.13
CA ILE A 97 -27.28 8.40 -30.79
C ILE A 97 -26.84 7.97 -32.18
N ASP A 98 -26.35 6.73 -32.34
CA ASP A 98 -26.00 6.18 -33.65
C ASP A 98 -27.18 6.18 -34.62
N ALA A 99 -28.34 5.70 -34.16
CA ALA A 99 -29.55 5.68 -34.97
C ALA A 99 -29.98 7.09 -35.41
N TYR A 100 -29.85 8.07 -34.52
CA TYR A 100 -30.15 9.47 -34.82
C TYR A 100 -29.15 10.07 -35.82
N LEU A 101 -27.84 9.87 -35.61
CA LEU A 101 -26.80 10.44 -36.48
C LEU A 101 -26.81 9.80 -37.89
N ALA A 102 -27.15 8.51 -37.97
CA ALA A 102 -27.33 7.78 -39.24
C ALA A 102 -28.59 8.20 -40.01
N SER A 103 -29.56 8.83 -39.37
CA SER A 103 -30.75 9.36 -40.03
C SER A 103 -30.43 10.61 -40.85
N ALA A 104 -31.10 10.76 -42.00
CA ALA A 104 -30.93 11.95 -42.86
C ALA A 104 -31.25 13.23 -42.06
N PRO A 105 -30.51 14.35 -42.24
CA PRO A 105 -30.66 15.55 -41.43
C PRO A 105 -32.10 16.10 -41.33
N GLY A 106 -32.91 15.98 -42.39
CA GLY A 106 -34.31 16.41 -42.42
C GLY A 106 -35.33 15.43 -41.81
N THR A 107 -34.92 14.22 -41.44
CA THR A 107 -35.79 13.19 -40.83
C THR A 107 -35.43 12.89 -39.38
N ARG A 108 -34.38 13.52 -38.85
CA ARG A 108 -33.95 13.42 -37.46
C ARG A 108 -35.03 13.91 -36.51
N ARG A 109 -35.49 13.04 -35.61
CA ARG A 109 -36.42 13.39 -34.53
C ARG A 109 -35.65 13.45 -33.22
N ARG A 110 -35.58 14.64 -32.62
CA ARG A 110 -34.88 14.87 -31.35
C ARG A 110 -35.44 13.99 -30.21
N GLU A 111 -36.73 13.69 -30.26
CA GLU A 111 -37.44 12.82 -29.32
C GLU A 111 -36.86 11.40 -29.23
N ASN A 112 -36.16 10.95 -30.29
CA ASN A 112 -35.56 9.61 -30.35
C ASN A 112 -34.27 9.50 -29.54
N VAL A 113 -33.68 10.62 -29.12
CA VAL A 113 -32.45 10.65 -28.31
C VAL A 113 -32.73 11.40 -27.02
N ARG A 114 -32.83 10.66 -25.91
CA ARG A 114 -33.01 11.23 -24.58
C ARG A 114 -31.72 11.12 -23.78
N VAL A 115 -30.99 12.23 -23.71
CA VAL A 115 -29.76 12.35 -22.91
C VAL A 115 -30.14 12.78 -21.48
N ASN A 116 -29.99 11.88 -20.52
CA ASN A 116 -30.19 12.18 -19.08
C ASN A 116 -28.82 12.37 -18.41
N GLY A 117 -28.08 13.36 -18.89
CA GLY A 117 -26.68 13.59 -18.51
C GLY A 117 -25.71 12.52 -19.04
N VAL A 118 -24.42 12.74 -18.81
CA VAL A 118 -23.37 11.77 -19.20
C VAL A 118 -23.19 10.61 -18.22
N GLN A 119 -23.71 10.72 -17.00
CA GLN A 119 -23.68 9.68 -15.94
C GLN A 119 -22.31 8.99 -15.73
N PRO A 120 -21.23 9.77 -15.49
CA PRO A 120 -19.92 9.18 -15.29
C PRO A 120 -19.86 8.37 -14.00
N VAL A 121 -18.99 7.36 -14.00
CA VAL A 121 -18.60 6.66 -12.78
C VAL A 121 -17.54 7.47 -12.04
N PHE A 122 -17.83 7.83 -10.79
CA PHE A 122 -16.83 8.38 -9.88
C PHE A 122 -16.23 7.25 -9.06
N PHE A 123 -14.98 6.91 -9.35
CA PHE A 123 -14.28 5.82 -8.67
C PHE A 123 -13.77 6.27 -7.30
N GLU A 124 -13.96 5.42 -6.30
CA GLU A 124 -13.22 5.47 -5.05
C GLU A 124 -11.78 5.02 -5.29
N ARG A 125 -10.81 5.75 -4.72
CA ARG A 125 -9.36 5.50 -4.84
C ARG A 125 -8.63 5.56 -3.50
N THR A 126 -9.36 5.66 -2.40
CA THR A 126 -8.79 5.91 -1.07
C THR A 126 -7.89 4.74 -0.63
N ALA A 127 -8.28 3.51 -0.94
CA ALA A 127 -7.48 2.32 -0.62
C ALA A 127 -6.15 2.34 -1.37
N TRP A 128 -6.16 2.70 -2.66
CA TRP A 128 -4.94 2.85 -3.46
C TRP A 128 -4.02 3.94 -2.89
N ASP A 129 -4.54 5.14 -2.68
CA ASP A 129 -3.73 6.27 -2.23
C ASP A 129 -3.14 6.01 -0.83
N LEU A 130 -3.93 5.46 0.08
CA LEU A 130 -3.46 5.07 1.40
C LEU A 130 -2.36 4.00 1.30
N SER A 131 -2.54 3.00 0.44
CA SER A 131 -1.56 1.91 0.29
C SER A 131 -0.21 2.38 -0.24
N MET A 132 -0.21 3.41 -1.08
CA MET A 132 1.00 4.05 -1.59
C MET A 132 1.72 4.81 -0.46
N VAL A 133 0.98 5.55 0.37
CA VAL A 133 1.53 6.32 1.50
C VAL A 133 2.08 5.38 2.58
N THR A 134 1.34 4.33 2.94
CA THR A 134 1.77 3.36 3.97
C THR A 134 2.71 2.29 3.44
N GLN A 135 3.01 2.31 2.14
CA GLN A 135 3.80 1.30 1.43
C GLN A 135 3.32 -0.14 1.66
N SER A 136 2.01 -0.33 1.89
CA SER A 136 1.47 -1.64 2.27
C SER A 136 1.51 -2.64 1.11
N LEU A 137 1.60 -2.15 -0.14
CA LEU A 137 1.79 -2.98 -1.33
C LEU A 137 3.11 -3.78 -1.30
N ASN A 138 4.13 -3.33 -0.56
CA ASN A 138 5.41 -4.04 -0.44
C ASN A 138 5.28 -5.38 0.30
N TYR A 139 4.19 -5.58 1.04
CA TYR A 139 3.93 -6.77 1.84
C TYR A 139 2.84 -7.66 1.24
N ILE A 140 2.32 -7.29 0.06
CA ILE A 140 1.36 -8.08 -0.70
C ILE A 140 2.11 -8.86 -1.77
N ASP A 141 1.59 -10.03 -2.16
CA ASP A 141 2.12 -10.78 -3.29
C ASP A 141 2.30 -9.89 -4.54
N PRO A 142 3.47 -9.89 -5.20
CA PRO A 142 3.74 -8.99 -6.32
C PRO A 142 2.76 -9.12 -7.49
N GLN A 143 2.25 -10.33 -7.77
CA GLN A 143 1.31 -10.54 -8.87
C GLN A 143 -0.07 -9.96 -8.51
N LEU A 144 -0.50 -10.14 -7.26
CA LEU A 144 -1.73 -9.53 -6.75
C LEU A 144 -1.62 -8.00 -6.72
N ALA A 145 -0.51 -7.44 -6.23
CA ALA A 145 -0.26 -6.00 -6.25
C ALA A 145 -0.29 -5.43 -7.67
N PHE A 146 0.31 -6.12 -8.64
CA PHE A 146 0.25 -5.75 -10.05
C PHE A 146 -1.19 -5.81 -10.62
N ALA A 147 -1.97 -6.84 -10.27
CA ALA A 147 -3.36 -6.95 -10.69
C ALA A 147 -4.22 -5.81 -10.13
N ILE A 148 -4.01 -5.44 -8.86
CA ILE A 148 -4.64 -4.26 -8.24
C ILE A 148 -4.28 -2.99 -9.02
N ALA A 149 -2.98 -2.74 -9.24
CA ALA A 149 -2.51 -1.57 -9.97
C ALA A 149 -3.11 -1.47 -11.38
N ARG A 150 -3.21 -2.60 -12.08
CA ARG A 150 -3.80 -2.66 -13.43
C ARG A 150 -5.27 -2.22 -13.43
N VAL A 151 -6.04 -2.57 -12.39
CA VAL A 151 -7.43 -2.12 -12.22
C VAL A 151 -7.49 -0.60 -12.03
N TYR A 152 -6.70 -0.04 -11.12
CA TYR A 152 -6.66 1.41 -10.91
C TYR A 152 -6.22 2.19 -12.16
N ASN A 153 -5.30 1.63 -12.96
CA ASN A 153 -4.96 2.24 -14.25
C ASN A 153 -6.15 2.26 -15.22
N GLY A 154 -6.95 1.19 -15.27
CA GLY A 154 -8.18 1.18 -16.08
C GLY A 154 -9.21 2.22 -15.61
N GLN A 155 -9.36 2.37 -14.30
CA GLN A 155 -10.21 3.41 -13.71
C GLN A 155 -9.72 4.83 -14.04
N GLN A 156 -8.39 5.04 -14.02
CA GLN A 156 -7.78 6.31 -14.39
C GLN A 156 -8.11 6.66 -15.85
N THR A 157 -7.92 5.73 -16.79
CA THR A 157 -8.27 5.96 -18.20
C THR A 157 -9.75 6.34 -18.37
N TYR A 158 -10.66 5.68 -17.65
CA TYR A 158 -12.08 6.05 -17.67
C TYR A 158 -12.32 7.48 -17.16
N THR A 159 -11.64 7.83 -16.06
CA THR A 159 -11.73 9.16 -15.43
C THR A 159 -11.22 10.24 -16.37
N ASP A 160 -10.11 9.99 -17.07
CA ASP A 160 -9.53 10.92 -18.04
C ASP A 160 -10.50 11.18 -19.20
N LEU A 161 -11.06 10.12 -19.80
CA LEU A 161 -12.09 10.23 -20.86
C LEU A 161 -13.30 11.05 -20.38
N THR A 162 -13.70 10.85 -19.12
CA THR A 162 -14.81 11.58 -18.51
C THR A 162 -14.51 13.06 -18.36
N HIS A 163 -13.31 13.42 -17.90
CA HIS A 163 -12.91 14.82 -17.80
C HIS A 163 -12.88 15.49 -19.17
N ASP A 164 -12.34 14.81 -20.19
CA ASP A 164 -12.24 15.35 -21.55
C ASP A 164 -13.63 15.63 -22.15
N ILE A 165 -14.59 14.71 -22.02
CA ILE A 165 -15.95 14.95 -22.53
C ILE A 165 -16.66 16.05 -21.76
N LEU A 166 -16.54 16.08 -20.42
CA LEU A 166 -17.17 17.12 -19.61
C LEU A 166 -16.62 18.51 -19.98
N GLN A 167 -15.30 18.62 -20.19
CA GLN A 167 -14.68 19.85 -20.65
C GLN A 167 -15.20 20.27 -22.03
N ALA A 168 -15.30 19.33 -22.99
CA ALA A 168 -15.86 19.60 -24.30
C ALA A 168 -17.32 20.09 -24.23
N MET A 169 -18.12 19.51 -23.33
CA MET A 169 -19.52 19.90 -23.10
C MET A 169 -19.67 21.31 -22.54
N TYR A 170 -18.77 21.76 -21.67
CA TYR A 170 -18.79 23.14 -21.15
C TYR A 170 -18.46 24.17 -22.24
N LEU A 171 -17.60 23.80 -23.19
CA LEU A 171 -17.20 24.68 -24.29
C LEU A 171 -18.23 24.74 -25.42
N ARG A 172 -19.04 23.69 -25.60
CA ARG A 172 -20.07 23.59 -26.65
C ARG A 172 -21.35 22.97 -26.08
N PRO A 173 -22.26 23.78 -25.53
CA PRO A 173 -23.47 23.27 -24.94
C PRO A 173 -24.45 22.75 -26.03
N PRO A 174 -25.27 21.73 -25.71
CA PRO A 174 -26.13 21.04 -26.67
C PRO A 174 -27.23 21.93 -27.30
N ASN A 175 -27.51 23.10 -26.73
CA ASN A 175 -28.48 24.06 -27.24
C ASN A 175 -27.96 24.84 -28.46
N GLU A 176 -26.65 24.94 -28.66
CA GLU A 176 -26.03 25.62 -29.81
C GLU A 176 -25.98 24.73 -31.05
N ASP A 177 -25.45 23.51 -30.89
CA ASP A 177 -25.34 22.52 -31.96
C ASP A 177 -25.51 21.10 -31.41
N LEU A 178 -26.75 20.59 -31.53
CA LEU A 178 -27.10 19.26 -31.05
C LEU A 178 -26.34 18.16 -31.81
N ASP A 179 -26.13 18.31 -33.12
CA ASP A 179 -25.53 17.25 -33.93
C ASP A 179 -24.02 17.13 -33.65
N ALA A 180 -23.34 18.27 -33.49
CA ALA A 180 -21.94 18.29 -33.05
C ALA A 180 -21.78 17.75 -31.63
N PHE A 181 -22.69 18.13 -30.72
CA PHE A 181 -22.70 17.61 -29.35
C PHE A 181 -22.90 16.08 -29.33
N LEU A 182 -23.90 15.57 -30.04
CA LEU A 182 -24.17 14.13 -30.11
C LEU A 182 -23.05 13.36 -30.79
N SER A 183 -22.34 13.98 -31.74
CA SER A 183 -21.15 13.38 -32.38
C SER A 183 -19.98 13.26 -31.40
N ALA A 184 -19.71 14.28 -30.58
CA ALA A 184 -18.68 14.21 -29.54
C ALA A 184 -19.04 13.17 -28.46
N LEU A 185 -20.31 13.16 -28.04
CA LEU A 185 -20.81 12.19 -27.06
C LEU A 185 -20.78 10.75 -27.61
N ALA A 186 -21.03 10.57 -28.91
CA ALA A 186 -20.91 9.28 -29.59
C ALA A 186 -19.49 8.71 -29.53
N VAL A 187 -18.46 9.55 -29.74
CA VAL A 187 -17.05 9.14 -29.64
C VAL A 187 -16.73 8.70 -28.21
N TYR A 188 -17.04 9.54 -27.23
CA TYR A 188 -16.85 9.21 -25.80
C TYR A 188 -17.55 7.91 -25.41
N LEU A 189 -18.85 7.76 -25.75
CA LEU A 189 -19.60 6.55 -25.42
C LEU A 189 -19.05 5.30 -26.13
N GLY A 190 -18.43 5.46 -27.30
CA GLY A 190 -17.73 4.36 -27.98
C GLY A 190 -16.61 3.78 -27.11
N ASP A 191 -15.80 4.66 -26.50
CA ASP A 191 -14.72 4.24 -25.61
C ASP A 191 -15.26 3.70 -24.28
N ILE A 192 -16.26 4.35 -23.69
CA ILE A 192 -16.83 3.94 -22.40
C ILE A 192 -17.51 2.57 -22.49
N VAL A 193 -18.36 2.34 -23.49
CA VAL A 193 -19.07 1.06 -23.68
C VAL A 193 -18.08 -0.10 -23.92
N LEU A 194 -16.89 0.18 -24.45
CA LEU A 194 -15.82 -0.82 -24.56
C LEU A 194 -15.09 -1.05 -23.22
N ASN A 195 -14.84 0.01 -22.45
CA ASN A 195 -14.06 -0.06 -21.21
C ASN A 195 -14.85 -0.64 -20.03
N GLU A 196 -16.15 -0.39 -19.92
CA GLU A 196 -16.95 -0.84 -18.77
C GLU A 196 -17.02 -2.37 -18.61
N PRO A 197 -17.30 -3.18 -19.65
CA PRO A 197 -17.28 -4.63 -19.53
C PRO A 197 -15.87 -5.16 -19.19
N ARG A 198 -14.83 -4.51 -19.72
CA ARG A 198 -13.44 -4.85 -19.42
C ARG A 198 -13.12 -4.59 -17.95
N LEU A 199 -13.52 -3.44 -17.40
CA LEU A 199 -13.35 -3.13 -15.97
C LEU A 199 -14.10 -4.13 -15.10
N LEU A 200 -15.35 -4.45 -15.43
CA LEU A 200 -16.13 -5.47 -14.71
C LEU A 200 -15.42 -6.83 -14.71
N THR A 201 -14.90 -7.26 -15.87
CA THR A 201 -14.13 -8.51 -15.98
C THR A 201 -12.88 -8.48 -15.11
N MET A 202 -12.17 -7.34 -15.07
CA MET A 202 -10.98 -7.19 -14.23
C MET A 202 -11.33 -7.23 -12.73
N TYR A 203 -12.44 -6.60 -12.32
CA TYR A 203 -12.93 -6.70 -10.94
C TYR A 203 -13.30 -8.14 -10.58
N ASP A 204 -14.03 -8.84 -11.46
CA ASP A 204 -14.47 -10.23 -11.25
C ASP A 204 -13.29 -11.20 -11.17
N ALA A 205 -12.21 -10.93 -11.91
CA ALA A 205 -10.97 -11.70 -11.82
C ALA A 205 -10.15 -11.37 -10.55
N LEU A 206 -10.17 -10.12 -10.09
CA LEU A 206 -9.35 -9.66 -8.96
C LEU A 206 -9.95 -10.05 -7.60
N LEU A 207 -11.27 -9.91 -7.43
CA LEU A 207 -11.93 -10.12 -6.14
C LEU A 207 -11.66 -11.51 -5.52
N PRO A 208 -11.74 -12.63 -6.27
CA PRO A 208 -11.40 -13.95 -5.71
C PRO A 208 -9.93 -14.12 -5.32
N GLN A 209 -9.03 -13.33 -5.90
CA GLN A 209 -7.61 -13.35 -5.53
C GLN A 209 -7.39 -12.62 -4.21
N ILE A 210 -8.05 -11.47 -4.02
CA ILE A 210 -8.04 -10.75 -2.75
C ILE A 210 -8.68 -11.60 -1.64
N ASP A 211 -9.81 -12.26 -1.91
CA ASP A 211 -10.51 -13.07 -0.92
C ASP A 211 -9.68 -14.27 -0.46
N ARG A 212 -8.95 -14.91 -1.38
CA ARG A 212 -7.99 -15.97 -1.03
C ARG A 212 -6.84 -15.45 -0.19
N ALA A 213 -6.21 -14.35 -0.59
CA ALA A 213 -5.09 -13.77 0.16
C ALA A 213 -5.50 -13.36 1.59
N VAL A 214 -6.72 -12.83 1.77
CA VAL A 214 -7.25 -12.53 3.10
C VAL A 214 -7.61 -13.81 3.87
N GLY A 215 -8.14 -14.85 3.22
CA GLY A 215 -8.43 -16.14 3.86
C GLY A 215 -7.17 -16.84 4.37
N ASP A 216 -6.15 -16.95 3.52
CA ASP A 216 -4.86 -17.58 3.85
C ASP A 216 -4.19 -16.89 5.05
N SER A 217 -4.33 -15.56 5.16
CA SER A 217 -3.80 -14.79 6.29
C SER A 217 -4.45 -15.14 7.64
N VAL A 218 -5.75 -15.49 7.63
CA VAL A 218 -6.51 -15.86 8.84
C VAL A 218 -6.15 -17.28 9.29
N ASP A 219 -5.99 -18.20 8.33
CA ASP A 219 -5.60 -19.58 8.62
C ASP A 219 -4.17 -19.67 9.15
N GLU A 220 -3.24 -18.85 8.64
CA GLU A 220 -1.86 -18.77 9.16
C GLU A 220 -1.80 -18.17 10.58
N GLN A 221 -2.75 -17.31 10.96
CA GLN A 221 -2.88 -16.78 12.33
C GLN A 221 -3.54 -17.78 13.30
N ALA A 222 -4.39 -18.68 12.80
CA ALA A 222 -5.08 -19.69 13.61
C ALA A 222 -4.27 -20.98 13.83
N ALA A 223 -3.19 -21.20 13.07
CA ALA A 223 -2.33 -22.37 13.22
C ALA A 223 -1.54 -22.32 14.55
N PRO A 224 -1.72 -23.30 15.47
CA PRO A 224 -0.83 -23.42 16.62
C PRO A 224 0.57 -23.80 16.13
N ARG A 225 1.57 -23.02 16.54
CA ARG A 225 3.00 -23.36 16.37
C ARG A 225 3.45 -24.36 17.43
#